data_AF-K9AS32-F1
#
_entry.id   AF-K9AS32-F1
#
_cell.length_a   1.000
_cell.length_b   1.000
_cell.length_c   1.000
_cell.angle_alpha   90.00
_cell.angle_beta   90.00
_cell.angle_gamma   90.00
#
_symmetry.space_group_name_H-M   'P 1'
#
loop_
_entity.id
_entity.type
_entity.pdbx_description
1 polymer ?
#
loop_
_entity_poly.entity_id
_entity_poly.type
_entity_poly.pdbx_seq_one_letter_code
_entity_poly.pdbx_strand_id
1 'polypeptide(L)'
;MPQAVQDKIAQWSRLSDVEIEPFNKDMGLFSGDQVELVSQDVIELAKSQLRADRASSSAEMEQQVKDLAAGAPGKLGESMTDQVELDRKDESEKFWTMPYVQPLDSSLDVVEDSRMSYAWDAKVEPVAGGTGVTVTLFTRTAHWVNIDDGARTLIGISSWIALSTVDPEYAATSGDYAWQVYAHASNADICVAVKGKPFVPLPADETDKESLDFFTSFGKNEFVAIEKFKTPQEEIEKDIAKCE
;
A
#
# COMPACT_ATOMS: atom_id res chain seq x y z
N MET A 1 -22.98 1.01 -6.84
CA MET A 1 -22.24 1.21 -5.58
C MET A 1 -23.13 1.75 -4.45
N PRO A 2 -22.98 1.28 -3.19
CA PRO A 2 -23.79 1.73 -2.05
C PRO A 2 -23.57 3.20 -1.66
N GLN A 3 -24.64 3.91 -1.27
CA GLN A 3 -24.56 5.31 -0.79
C GLN A 3 -23.69 5.44 0.47
N ALA A 4 -23.74 4.46 1.38
CA ALA A 4 -22.97 4.48 2.62
C ALA A 4 -21.44 4.49 2.38
N VAL A 5 -20.96 3.77 1.36
CA VAL A 5 -19.55 3.76 0.94
C VAL A 5 -19.16 5.16 0.42
N GLN A 6 -19.99 5.74 -0.44
CA GLN A 6 -19.78 7.09 -0.99
C GLN A 6 -19.70 8.15 0.10
N ASP A 7 -20.65 8.13 1.05
CA ASP A 7 -20.74 9.12 2.13
C ASP A 7 -19.50 9.08 3.04
N LYS A 8 -18.95 7.90 3.29
CA LYS A 8 -17.73 7.73 4.08
C LYS A 8 -16.49 8.24 3.34
N ILE A 9 -16.33 7.85 2.09
CA ILE A 9 -15.20 8.28 1.25
C ILE A 9 -15.25 9.80 1.04
N ALA A 10 -16.44 10.40 0.93
CA ALA A 10 -16.59 11.85 0.79
C ALA A 10 -16.02 12.66 1.99
N GLN A 11 -15.77 12.03 3.14
CA GLN A 11 -15.14 12.64 4.31
C GLN A 11 -13.60 12.60 4.28
N TRP A 12 -13.02 11.85 3.34
CA TRP A 12 -11.58 11.72 3.13
C TRP A 12 -11.04 12.89 2.30
N SER A 13 -9.74 13.13 2.37
CA SER A 13 -9.09 14.18 1.57
C SER A 13 -9.05 13.75 0.10
N ARG A 14 -9.07 14.70 -0.83
CA ARG A 14 -8.75 14.40 -2.22
C ARG A 14 -7.29 13.96 -2.29
N LEU A 15 -7.00 13.00 -3.16
CA LEU A 15 -5.65 12.48 -3.33
C LEU A 15 -4.68 13.58 -3.79
N SER A 16 -5.14 14.53 -4.61
CA SER A 16 -4.34 15.70 -5.03
C SER A 16 -3.99 16.67 -3.90
N ASP A 17 -4.77 16.66 -2.82
CA ASP A 17 -4.73 17.69 -1.76
C ASP A 17 -4.23 17.12 -0.42
N VAL A 18 -3.92 15.81 -0.37
CA VAL A 18 -3.53 15.15 0.88
C VAL A 18 -2.08 15.46 1.22
N GLU A 19 -1.87 16.04 2.40
CA GLU A 19 -0.56 16.17 3.03
C GLU A 19 -0.48 15.18 4.19
N ILE A 20 0.48 14.25 4.12
CA ILE A 20 0.73 13.28 5.18
C ILE A 20 1.66 13.94 6.19
N GLU A 21 1.12 14.29 7.34
CA GLU A 21 1.90 14.84 8.45
C GLU A 21 2.80 13.77 9.08
N PRO A 22 4.07 14.09 9.41
CA PRO A 22 4.98 13.21 10.13
C PRO A 22 4.43 12.77 11.50
N PHE A 23 4.87 11.60 11.97
CA PHE A 23 4.55 11.11 13.31
C PHE A 23 5.71 11.40 14.26
N ASN A 24 5.46 12.21 15.29
CA ASN A 24 6.50 12.78 16.15
C ASN A 24 6.21 12.64 17.65
N LYS A 25 5.54 11.55 18.05
CA LYS A 25 5.28 11.29 19.48
C LYS A 25 6.49 10.59 20.12
N ASP A 26 6.76 10.92 21.39
CA ASP A 26 7.73 10.18 22.20
C ASP A 26 7.33 8.70 22.34
N MET A 27 8.28 7.80 22.10
CA MET A 27 8.07 6.36 22.09
C MET A 27 9.12 5.67 22.98
N GLY A 28 8.81 5.52 24.27
CA GLY A 28 9.67 4.81 25.22
C GLY A 28 11.04 5.49 25.38
N LEU A 29 12.07 4.94 24.73
CA LEU A 29 13.44 5.48 24.75
C LEU A 29 13.73 6.44 23.59
N PHE A 30 12.83 6.56 22.62
CA PHE A 30 12.97 7.40 21.44
C PHE A 30 12.18 8.70 21.61
N SER A 31 12.81 9.85 21.36
CA SER A 31 12.13 11.14 21.38
C SER A 31 11.24 11.33 20.14
N GLY A 32 10.28 12.24 20.23
CA GLY A 32 9.42 12.63 19.10
C GLY A 32 10.21 13.01 17.85
N ASP A 33 11.28 13.78 17.99
CA ASP A 33 12.16 14.18 16.88
C ASP A 33 12.83 12.97 16.22
N GLN A 34 13.27 11.98 17.00
CA GLN A 34 13.87 10.75 16.48
C GLN A 34 12.85 9.91 15.70
N VAL A 35 11.62 9.81 16.22
CA VAL A 35 10.54 9.08 15.54
C VAL A 35 10.10 9.82 14.27
N GLU A 36 10.14 11.16 14.30
CA GLU A 36 9.81 12.00 13.15
C GLU A 36 10.71 11.69 11.95
N LEU A 37 12.03 11.54 12.18
CA LEU A 37 12.99 11.17 11.13
C LEU A 37 12.56 9.90 10.38
N VAL A 38 12.21 8.84 11.12
CA VAL A 38 11.76 7.58 10.53
C VAL A 38 10.44 7.76 9.77
N SER A 39 9.51 8.53 10.34
CA SER A 39 8.21 8.78 9.70
C SER A 39 8.32 9.58 8.40
N GLN A 40 9.32 10.48 8.28
CA GLN A 40 9.59 11.23 7.06
C GLN A 40 10.04 10.29 5.94
N ASP A 41 10.95 9.35 6.21
CA ASP A 41 11.37 8.34 5.24
C ASP A 41 10.21 7.42 4.81
N VAL A 42 9.33 7.05 5.75
CA VAL A 42 8.09 6.31 5.43
C VAL A 42 7.17 7.12 4.49
N ILE A 43 7.02 8.43 4.73
CA ILE A 43 6.24 9.33 3.86
C ILE A 43 6.84 9.40 2.45
N GLU A 44 8.16 9.48 2.32
CA GLU A 44 8.83 9.53 1.02
C GLU A 44 8.59 8.26 0.20
N LEU A 45 8.66 7.09 0.84
CA LEU A 45 8.32 5.82 0.22
C LEU A 45 6.84 5.77 -0.19
N ALA A 46 5.93 6.19 0.69
CA ALA A 46 4.50 6.23 0.39
C ALA A 46 4.17 7.16 -0.78
N LYS A 47 4.79 8.34 -0.85
CA LYS A 47 4.66 9.27 -1.97
C LYS A 47 5.25 8.71 -3.26
N SER A 48 6.31 7.91 -3.17
CA SER A 48 6.91 7.26 -4.33
C SER A 48 6.02 6.12 -4.84
N GLN A 49 5.44 5.34 -3.92
CA GLN A 49 4.44 4.33 -4.24
C GLN A 49 3.20 4.94 -4.89
N LEU A 50 2.63 6.02 -4.34
CA LEU A 50 1.46 6.74 -4.89
C LEU A 50 1.72 7.42 -6.25
N ARG A 51 2.99 7.59 -6.64
CA ARG A 51 3.34 8.03 -7.99
C ARG A 51 3.36 6.87 -8.98
N ALA A 52 3.54 5.65 -8.49
CA ALA A 52 3.57 4.41 -9.24
C ALA A 52 2.19 3.72 -9.24
N ASP A 53 1.18 4.45 -9.73
CA ASP A 53 -0.22 4.04 -9.62
C ASP A 53 -0.80 3.48 -10.93
N ARG A 54 -0.11 3.64 -12.07
CA ARG A 54 -0.67 3.25 -13.38
C ARG A 54 0.37 2.53 -14.21
N ALA A 55 -0.02 1.39 -14.77
CA ALA A 55 0.81 0.64 -15.69
C ALA A 55 -0.04 0.01 -16.80
N SER A 56 0.51 -0.07 -18.00
CA SER A 56 -0.10 -0.71 -19.16
C SER A 56 0.23 -2.19 -19.29
N SER A 57 1.23 -2.66 -18.55
CA SER A 57 1.74 -4.02 -18.63
C SER A 57 2.49 -4.43 -17.36
N SER A 58 2.66 -5.75 -17.17
CA SER A 58 3.49 -6.31 -16.11
C SER A 58 4.94 -5.81 -16.17
N ALA A 59 5.50 -5.63 -17.37
CA ALA A 59 6.86 -5.12 -17.54
C ALA A 59 7.01 -3.66 -17.08
N GLU A 60 5.98 -2.83 -17.27
CA GLU A 60 5.96 -1.46 -16.77
C GLU A 60 5.82 -1.43 -15.25
N MET A 61 4.98 -2.29 -14.67
CA MET A 61 4.91 -2.47 -13.21
C MET A 61 6.28 -2.86 -12.64
N GLU A 62 6.95 -3.86 -13.23
CA GLU A 62 8.29 -4.29 -12.80
C GLU A 62 9.30 -3.15 -12.85
N GLN A 63 9.22 -2.29 -13.85
CA GLN A 63 10.10 -1.12 -13.94
C GLN A 63 9.80 -0.12 -12.84
N GLN A 64 8.53 0.18 -12.56
CA GLN A 64 8.14 1.07 -11.47
C GLN A 64 8.56 0.54 -10.10
N VAL A 65 8.48 -0.78 -9.88
CA VAL A 65 8.98 -1.42 -8.65
C VAL A 65 10.49 -1.22 -8.51
N LYS A 66 11.26 -1.42 -9.59
CA LYS A 66 12.71 -1.16 -9.59
C LYS A 66 13.04 0.30 -9.35
N ASP A 67 12.29 1.22 -9.96
CA ASP A 67 12.51 2.65 -9.81
C ASP A 67 12.21 3.09 -8.37
N LEU A 68 11.16 2.53 -7.74
CA LEU A 68 10.85 2.76 -6.34
C LEU A 68 11.94 2.21 -5.42
N ALA A 69 12.38 0.96 -5.64
CA ALA A 69 13.45 0.35 -4.85
C ALA A 69 14.77 1.12 -4.99
N ALA A 70 15.20 1.43 -6.21
CA ALA A 70 16.43 2.18 -6.46
C ALA A 70 16.35 3.64 -5.98
N GLY A 71 15.14 4.20 -5.87
CA GLY A 71 14.89 5.56 -5.37
C GLY A 71 14.85 5.66 -3.84
N ALA A 72 14.81 4.54 -3.11
CA ALA A 72 14.80 4.55 -1.64
C ALA A 72 16.19 4.95 -1.07
N PRO A 73 16.23 5.59 0.11
CA PRO A 73 17.45 6.18 0.65
C PRO A 73 18.51 5.14 1.05
N GLY A 74 19.78 5.42 0.74
CA GLY A 74 20.93 4.71 1.27
C GLY A 74 20.86 3.19 1.12
N LYS A 75 21.13 2.45 2.21
CA LYS A 75 21.10 0.98 2.22
C LYS A 75 19.71 0.38 1.98
N LEU A 76 18.64 1.12 2.26
CA LEU A 76 17.28 0.65 2.03
C LEU A 76 17.07 0.38 0.53
N GLY A 77 17.55 1.27 -0.34
CA GLY A 77 17.41 1.07 -1.78
C GLY A 77 18.16 -0.15 -2.30
N GLU A 78 19.35 -0.44 -1.77
CA GLU A 78 20.09 -1.67 -2.06
C GLU A 78 19.31 -2.90 -1.57
N SER A 79 18.83 -2.88 -0.31
CA SER A 79 18.05 -3.98 0.27
C SER A 79 16.74 -4.25 -0.48
N MET A 80 16.01 -3.20 -0.87
CA MET A 80 14.78 -3.33 -1.64
C MET A 80 15.08 -3.86 -3.05
N THR A 81 16.16 -3.41 -3.69
CA THR A 81 16.58 -3.90 -5.00
C THR A 81 16.92 -5.39 -4.96
N ASP A 82 17.70 -5.81 -3.96
CA ASP A 82 18.04 -7.22 -3.74
C ASP A 82 16.78 -8.06 -3.51
N GLN A 83 15.84 -7.57 -2.70
CA GLN A 83 14.57 -8.27 -2.45
C GLN A 83 13.74 -8.40 -3.73
N VAL A 84 13.61 -7.33 -4.52
CA VAL A 84 12.92 -7.36 -5.82
C VAL A 84 13.56 -8.39 -6.77
N GLU A 85 14.88 -8.51 -6.78
CA GLU A 85 15.56 -9.53 -7.58
C GLU A 85 15.35 -10.95 -7.07
N LEU A 86 15.22 -11.13 -5.75
CA LEU A 86 14.91 -12.40 -5.12
C LEU A 86 13.47 -12.82 -5.42
N ASP A 87 12.51 -11.94 -5.19
CA ASP A 87 11.07 -12.18 -5.43
C ASP A 87 10.82 -12.56 -6.88
N ARG A 88 11.46 -11.88 -7.85
CA ARG A 88 11.35 -12.22 -9.27
C ARG A 88 11.84 -13.62 -9.61
N LYS A 89 12.83 -14.15 -8.89
CA LYS A 89 13.35 -15.52 -9.10
C LYS A 89 12.43 -16.57 -8.49
N ASP A 90 11.57 -16.19 -7.56
CA ASP A 90 10.60 -17.07 -6.94
C ASP A 90 9.28 -17.07 -7.75
N GLU A 91 9.23 -17.94 -8.76
CA GLU A 91 8.04 -18.11 -9.62
C GLU A 91 6.79 -18.59 -8.85
N SER A 92 6.91 -18.96 -7.57
CA SER A 92 5.77 -19.36 -6.74
C SER A 92 4.95 -18.18 -6.22
N GLU A 93 5.52 -16.97 -6.17
CA GLU A 93 4.85 -15.77 -5.68
C GLU A 93 4.37 -14.88 -6.85
N LYS A 94 3.22 -15.23 -7.43
CA LYS A 94 2.62 -14.49 -8.56
C LYS A 94 2.25 -13.02 -8.25
N PHE A 95 2.34 -12.59 -6.99
CA PHE A 95 1.87 -11.28 -6.50
C PHE A 95 2.99 -10.31 -6.12
N TRP A 96 4.26 -10.61 -6.42
CA TRP A 96 5.39 -9.91 -5.81
C TRP A 96 5.47 -8.40 -6.10
N THR A 97 4.88 -7.89 -7.18
CA THR A 97 4.87 -6.44 -7.49
C THR A 97 3.81 -5.67 -6.68
N MET A 98 2.77 -6.36 -6.21
CA MET A 98 1.60 -5.75 -5.59
C MET A 98 1.89 -4.97 -4.31
N PRO A 99 2.81 -5.39 -3.43
CA PRO A 99 3.15 -4.62 -2.25
C PRO A 99 3.90 -3.32 -2.60
N TYR A 100 4.75 -3.32 -3.63
CA TYR A 100 5.66 -2.21 -3.90
C TYR A 100 4.98 -1.04 -4.63
N VAL A 101 4.03 -1.32 -5.53
CA VAL A 101 3.34 -0.30 -6.35
C VAL A 101 1.82 -0.49 -6.28
N GLN A 102 1.06 0.50 -6.76
CA GLN A 102 -0.41 0.41 -6.85
C GLN A 102 -0.83 0.21 -8.30
N PRO A 103 -0.72 -0.99 -8.89
CA PRO A 103 -0.70 -1.11 -10.34
C PRO A 103 -2.11 -1.05 -10.93
N LEU A 104 -2.72 0.13 -11.08
CA LEU A 104 -3.99 0.24 -11.80
C LEU A 104 -3.74 0.15 -13.30
N ASP A 105 -4.66 -0.49 -14.02
CA ASP A 105 -4.55 -0.57 -15.48
C ASP A 105 -4.62 0.83 -16.10
N SER A 106 -3.62 1.16 -16.93
CA SER A 106 -3.50 2.46 -17.60
C SER A 106 -4.65 2.79 -18.56
N SER A 107 -5.47 1.82 -18.94
CA SER A 107 -6.69 2.04 -19.73
C SER A 107 -7.84 2.59 -18.91
N LEU A 108 -7.83 2.43 -17.57
CA LEU A 108 -8.88 2.93 -16.70
C LEU A 108 -8.88 4.45 -16.67
N ASP A 109 -10.05 5.05 -16.87
CA ASP A 109 -10.24 6.49 -16.72
C ASP A 109 -10.44 6.83 -15.24
N VAL A 110 -9.34 7.15 -14.56
CA VAL A 110 -9.34 7.55 -13.14
C VAL A 110 -9.84 8.98 -13.00
N VAL A 111 -10.94 9.15 -12.28
CA VAL A 111 -11.58 10.45 -12.05
C VAL A 111 -10.80 11.25 -10.99
N GLU A 112 -10.67 12.56 -11.21
CA GLU A 112 -9.92 13.50 -10.34
C GLU A 112 -10.40 13.57 -8.88
N ASP A 113 -11.55 12.98 -8.55
CA ASP A 113 -12.08 12.97 -7.20
C ASP A 113 -11.66 11.75 -6.37
N SER A 114 -10.62 11.03 -6.80
CA SER A 114 -9.96 9.99 -6.03
C SER A 114 -9.53 10.54 -4.66
N ARG A 115 -9.67 9.73 -3.61
CA ARG A 115 -9.53 10.19 -2.22
C ARG A 115 -8.60 9.32 -1.42
N MET A 116 -7.99 9.92 -0.41
CA MET A 116 -7.06 9.23 0.47
C MET A 116 -7.35 9.53 1.94
N SER A 117 -7.19 8.52 2.77
CA SER A 117 -7.05 8.67 4.21
C SER A 117 -5.80 7.93 4.69
N TYR A 118 -5.27 8.32 5.84
CA TYR A 118 -4.09 7.68 6.41
C TYR A 118 -4.16 7.66 7.93
N ALA A 119 -3.39 6.75 8.52
CA ALA A 119 -3.20 6.65 9.96
C ALA A 119 -1.80 6.13 10.28
N TRP A 120 -1.29 6.51 11.43
CA TRP A 120 0.02 6.08 11.94
C TRP A 120 -0.15 5.05 13.04
N ASP A 121 0.77 4.10 13.08
CA ASP A 121 1.08 3.31 14.27
C ASP A 121 2.59 3.34 14.51
N ALA A 122 2.98 3.34 15.78
CA ALA A 122 4.37 3.23 16.17
C ALA A 122 4.46 2.31 17.37
N LYS A 123 5.44 1.42 17.36
CA LYS A 123 5.68 0.47 18.44
C LYS A 123 7.16 0.39 18.77
N VAL A 124 7.43 0.16 20.05
CA VAL A 124 8.76 -0.15 20.55
C VAL A 124 8.82 -1.66 20.77
N GLU A 125 9.77 -2.32 20.12
CA GLU A 125 9.88 -3.78 20.19
C GLU A 125 11.34 -4.23 20.35
N PRO A 126 11.57 -5.33 21.08
CA PRO A 126 12.92 -5.89 21.21
C PRO A 126 13.37 -6.46 19.85
N VAL A 127 14.59 -6.12 19.44
CA VAL A 127 15.23 -6.60 18.22
C VAL A 127 16.63 -7.12 18.51
N ALA A 128 17.21 -7.90 17.60
CA ALA A 128 18.58 -8.37 17.76
C ALA A 128 19.55 -7.18 17.86
N GLY A 129 20.14 -6.97 19.04
CA GLY A 129 21.03 -5.85 19.32
C GLY A 129 20.45 -4.73 20.20
N GLY A 130 19.17 -4.77 20.57
CA GLY A 130 18.60 -3.79 21.49
C GLY A 130 17.08 -3.65 21.45
N THR A 131 16.62 -2.44 21.71
CA THR A 131 15.22 -2.05 21.57
C THR A 131 15.11 -1.17 20.34
N GLY A 132 14.21 -1.51 19.41
CA GLY A 132 13.97 -0.74 18.19
C GLY A 132 12.63 -0.02 18.23
N VAL A 133 12.49 0.98 17.35
CA VAL A 133 11.20 1.59 17.01
C VAL A 133 10.81 1.17 15.61
N THR A 134 9.54 0.78 15.47
CA THR A 134 8.91 0.53 14.18
C THR A 134 7.83 1.57 13.98
N VAL A 135 7.91 2.32 12.88
CA VAL A 135 6.92 3.32 12.49
C VAL A 135 6.21 2.82 11.24
N THR A 136 4.89 2.71 11.29
CA THR A 136 4.05 2.20 10.21
C THR A 136 3.07 3.26 9.75
N LEU A 137 3.11 3.58 8.46
CA LEU A 137 2.05 4.34 7.80
C LEU A 137 1.05 3.37 7.18
N PHE A 138 -0.22 3.52 7.55
CA PHE A 138 -1.35 2.90 6.87
C PHE A 138 -2.03 3.93 5.97
N THR A 139 -2.13 3.64 4.68
CA THR A 139 -2.87 4.47 3.71
C THR A 139 -4.06 3.70 3.16
N ARG A 140 -5.14 4.44 2.87
CA ARG A 140 -6.28 3.95 2.09
C ARG A 140 -6.55 4.92 0.96
N THR A 141 -6.39 4.46 -0.26
CA THR A 141 -6.70 5.21 -1.47
C THR A 141 -7.94 4.65 -2.13
N ALA A 142 -8.85 5.53 -2.49
CA ALA A 142 -10.10 5.26 -3.18
C ALA A 142 -10.01 5.84 -4.58
N HIS A 143 -9.72 5.01 -5.58
CA HIS A 143 -9.62 5.41 -6.98
C HIS A 143 -10.95 5.25 -7.68
N TRP A 144 -11.55 6.37 -8.06
CA TRP A 144 -12.77 6.36 -8.85
C TRP A 144 -12.44 6.11 -10.30
N VAL A 145 -13.09 5.13 -10.91
CA VAL A 145 -12.84 4.75 -12.31
C VAL A 145 -14.15 4.72 -13.09
N ASN A 146 -14.13 5.25 -14.30
CA ASN A 146 -15.20 5.05 -15.26
C ASN A 146 -14.99 3.73 -16.01
N ILE A 147 -16.07 2.97 -16.19
CA ILE A 147 -16.07 1.74 -16.99
C ILE A 147 -16.79 1.98 -18.32
N ASP A 148 -16.62 1.07 -19.29
CA ASP A 148 -16.97 1.25 -20.72
C ASP A 148 -18.44 1.63 -21.00
N ASP A 149 -19.37 1.37 -20.08
CA ASP A 149 -20.79 1.73 -20.18
C ASP A 149 -21.12 3.13 -19.61
N GLY A 150 -20.09 3.89 -19.18
CA GLY A 150 -20.23 5.18 -18.52
C GLY A 150 -20.64 5.09 -17.05
N ALA A 151 -20.79 3.89 -16.48
CA ALA A 151 -20.95 3.73 -15.06
C ALA A 151 -19.62 3.99 -14.35
N ARG A 152 -19.72 4.37 -13.08
CA ARG A 152 -18.59 4.69 -12.22
C ARG A 152 -18.50 3.69 -11.09
N THR A 153 -17.30 3.17 -10.89
CA THR A 153 -16.97 2.26 -9.79
C THR A 153 -15.71 2.73 -9.06
N LEU A 154 -15.30 1.98 -8.04
CA LEU A 154 -14.24 2.33 -7.13
C LEU A 154 -13.27 1.15 -6.97
N ILE A 155 -11.97 1.39 -7.12
CA ILE A 155 -10.94 0.46 -6.64
C ILE A 155 -10.39 1.02 -5.33
N GLY A 156 -10.49 0.24 -4.25
CA GLY A 156 -9.92 0.60 -2.94
C GLY A 156 -8.55 -0.05 -2.79
N ILE A 157 -7.53 0.70 -2.40
CA ILE A 157 -6.19 0.17 -2.10
C ILE A 157 -5.84 0.54 -0.67
N SER A 158 -5.47 -0.46 0.11
CA SER A 158 -4.94 -0.33 1.47
C SER A 158 -3.47 -0.68 1.44
N SER A 159 -2.58 0.22 1.88
CA SER A 159 -1.13 -0.04 1.93
C SER A 159 -0.55 0.20 3.32
N TRP A 160 0.46 -0.59 3.66
CA TRP A 160 1.24 -0.48 4.89
C TRP A 160 2.71 -0.39 4.53
N ILE A 161 3.37 0.66 5.00
CA ILE A 161 4.82 0.81 4.88
C ILE A 161 5.35 0.98 6.29
N ALA A 162 6.21 0.06 6.71
CA ALA A 162 6.86 0.06 8.01
C ALA A 162 8.37 0.14 7.85
N LEU A 163 8.98 1.07 8.57
CA LEU A 163 10.44 1.14 8.76
C LEU A 163 10.77 0.95 10.24
N SER A 164 11.82 0.16 10.48
CA SER A 164 12.24 -0.28 11.80
C SER A 164 13.74 -0.03 11.99
N THR A 165 14.12 0.54 13.12
CA THR A 165 15.52 0.80 13.45
C THR A 165 15.76 0.83 14.96
N VAL A 166 17.01 0.55 15.37
CA VAL A 166 17.50 0.76 16.74
C VAL A 166 18.11 2.15 16.95
N ASP A 167 18.43 2.85 15.85
CA ASP A 167 19.10 4.16 15.85
C ASP A 167 18.50 5.03 14.73
N PRO A 168 17.49 5.85 15.04
CA PRO A 168 16.83 6.71 14.06
C PRO A 168 17.75 7.73 13.39
N GLU A 169 18.72 8.28 14.12
CA GLU A 169 19.64 9.29 13.57
C GLU A 169 20.62 8.66 12.57
N TYR A 170 21.14 7.48 12.92
CA TYR A 170 21.95 6.71 11.99
C TYR A 170 21.15 6.28 10.76
N ALA A 171 19.94 5.76 10.95
CA ALA A 171 19.12 5.25 9.85
C ALA A 171 18.69 6.37 8.88
N ALA A 172 18.32 7.54 9.39
CA ALA A 172 17.95 8.70 8.56
C ALA A 172 19.10 9.19 7.66
N THR A 173 20.36 8.97 8.07
CA THR A 173 21.53 9.35 7.24
C THR A 173 22.05 8.24 6.33
N SER A 174 21.87 6.98 6.75
CA SER A 174 22.44 5.82 6.06
C SER A 174 21.43 5.01 5.24
N GLY A 175 20.14 5.22 5.46
CA GLY A 175 19.05 4.38 4.96
C GLY A 175 19.05 2.97 5.54
N ASP A 176 19.76 2.70 6.64
CA ASP A 176 19.86 1.35 7.21
C ASP A 176 18.62 1.02 8.06
N TYR A 177 17.57 0.55 7.38
CA TYR A 177 16.30 0.15 7.97
C TYR A 177 16.01 -1.33 7.75
N ALA A 178 15.44 -1.97 8.77
CA ALA A 178 14.55 -3.10 8.50
C ALA A 178 13.22 -2.55 7.99
N TRP A 179 12.62 -3.20 7.00
CA TRP A 179 11.46 -2.64 6.32
C TRP A 179 10.44 -3.72 5.98
N GLN A 180 9.18 -3.31 5.85
CA GLN A 180 8.09 -4.14 5.39
C GLN A 180 7.09 -3.30 4.59
N VAL A 181 6.69 -3.81 3.43
CA VAL A 181 5.59 -3.23 2.65
C VAL A 181 4.52 -4.29 2.42
N TYR A 182 3.25 -3.89 2.53
CA TYR A 182 2.11 -4.73 2.23
C TYR A 182 1.02 -3.91 1.54
N ALA A 183 0.25 -4.53 0.65
CA ALA A 183 -0.90 -3.92 0.02
C ALA A 183 -2.07 -4.92 -0.08
N HIS A 184 -3.28 -4.38 -0.02
CA HIS A 184 -4.52 -5.12 -0.24
C HIS A 184 -5.46 -4.28 -1.10
N ALA A 185 -6.02 -4.87 -2.15
CA ALA A 185 -7.01 -4.21 -3.00
C ALA A 185 -8.42 -4.76 -2.75
N SER A 186 -9.38 -3.84 -2.69
CA SER A 186 -10.80 -4.09 -2.58
C SER A 186 -11.47 -3.68 -3.89
N ASN A 187 -12.48 -4.45 -4.30
CA ASN A 187 -13.12 -4.33 -5.62
C ASN A 187 -12.13 -4.39 -6.80
N ALA A 188 -11.18 -5.33 -6.74
CA ALA A 188 -10.23 -5.57 -7.81
C ALA A 188 -10.29 -7.04 -8.25
N ASP A 189 -10.21 -7.28 -9.56
CA ASP A 189 -10.21 -8.63 -10.11
C ASP A 189 -8.92 -9.39 -9.75
N ILE A 190 -9.08 -10.42 -8.92
CA ILE A 190 -7.97 -11.27 -8.49
C ILE A 190 -7.35 -12.06 -9.65
N CYS A 191 -8.13 -12.38 -10.70
CA CYS A 191 -7.66 -13.18 -11.82
C CYS A 191 -6.67 -12.45 -12.71
N VAL A 192 -6.75 -11.12 -12.81
CA VAL A 192 -5.71 -10.34 -13.48
C VAL A 192 -4.46 -10.22 -12.60
N ALA A 193 -4.62 -10.04 -11.29
CA ALA A 193 -3.51 -9.91 -10.35
C ALA A 193 -2.66 -11.20 -10.29
N VAL A 194 -3.30 -12.38 -10.29
CA VAL A 194 -2.63 -13.69 -10.36
C VAL A 194 -1.82 -13.86 -11.64
N LYS A 195 -2.22 -13.18 -12.72
CA LYS A 195 -1.49 -13.20 -13.99
C LYS A 195 -0.40 -12.12 -14.03
N GLY A 196 -0.10 -11.49 -12.89
CA GLY A 196 0.88 -10.41 -12.75
C GLY A 196 0.47 -9.14 -13.50
N LYS A 197 -0.81 -8.93 -13.77
CA LYS A 197 -1.31 -7.77 -14.52
C LYS A 197 -1.83 -6.67 -13.58
N PRO A 198 -1.89 -5.42 -14.08
CA PRO A 198 -2.50 -4.32 -13.35
C PRO A 198 -3.95 -4.64 -12.92
N PHE A 199 -4.36 -4.08 -11.79
CA PHE A 199 -5.71 -4.15 -11.27
C PHE A 199 -6.72 -3.48 -12.19
N VAL A 200 -7.84 -4.18 -12.37
CA VAL A 200 -9.09 -3.70 -12.97
C VAL A 200 -10.22 -3.91 -11.95
N PRO A 201 -11.31 -3.13 -12.00
CA PRO A 201 -12.42 -3.33 -11.08
C PRO A 201 -13.11 -4.67 -11.34
N LEU A 202 -13.79 -5.23 -10.33
CA LEU A 202 -14.62 -6.43 -10.53
C LEU A 202 -15.78 -6.12 -11.50
N PRO A 203 -16.28 -7.13 -12.23
CA PRO A 203 -17.49 -7.00 -13.04
C PRO A 203 -18.70 -6.53 -12.22
N ALA A 204 -19.54 -5.68 -12.83
CA ALA A 204 -20.64 -5.01 -12.13
C ALA A 204 -21.74 -5.95 -11.58
N ASP A 205 -21.77 -7.21 -12.01
CA ASP A 205 -22.70 -8.26 -11.58
C ASP A 205 -22.17 -9.13 -10.42
N GLU A 206 -20.87 -9.01 -10.08
CA GLU A 206 -20.29 -9.65 -8.90
C GLU A 206 -20.46 -8.74 -7.67
N THR A 207 -20.86 -9.31 -6.54
CA THR A 207 -21.18 -8.57 -5.31
C THR A 207 -19.95 -7.90 -4.68
N ASP A 208 -19.62 -6.72 -5.18
CA ASP A 208 -18.64 -5.70 -4.76
C ASP A 208 -18.85 -5.19 -3.32
N LYS A 209 -20.10 -5.26 -2.84
CA LYS A 209 -20.55 -4.56 -1.65
C LYS A 209 -19.82 -4.92 -0.36
N GLU A 210 -19.54 -6.20 -0.11
CA GLU A 210 -18.91 -6.61 1.16
C GLU A 210 -17.46 -6.15 1.27
N SER A 211 -16.71 -6.20 0.16
CA SER A 211 -15.30 -5.78 0.14
C SER A 211 -15.17 -4.26 0.36
N LEU A 212 -16.02 -3.46 -0.28
CA LEU A 212 -16.04 -2.00 -0.10
C LEU A 212 -16.64 -1.57 1.24
N ASP A 213 -17.64 -2.30 1.75
CA ASP A 213 -18.18 -2.07 3.08
C ASP A 213 -17.10 -2.31 4.15
N PHE A 214 -16.28 -3.36 3.99
CA PHE A 214 -15.12 -3.62 4.85
C PHE A 214 -14.05 -2.54 4.74
N PHE A 215 -13.63 -2.18 3.51
CA PHE A 215 -12.65 -1.12 3.22
C PHE A 215 -13.01 0.21 3.89
N THR A 216 -14.31 0.55 3.89
CA THR A 216 -14.84 1.78 4.53
C THR A 216 -15.34 1.57 5.95
N SER A 217 -15.25 0.37 6.55
CA SER A 217 -15.83 0.10 7.87
C SER A 217 -15.15 0.86 9.02
N PHE A 218 -13.86 1.17 8.85
CA PHE A 218 -13.01 1.84 9.85
C PHE A 218 -13.03 3.36 9.73
N GLY A 219 -12.84 4.06 10.85
CA GLY A 219 -12.77 5.52 10.89
C GLY A 219 -11.64 6.06 10.00
N LYS A 220 -11.80 7.26 9.42
CA LYS A 220 -10.83 7.78 8.43
C LYS A 220 -9.38 7.89 8.93
N ASN A 221 -9.19 8.17 10.21
CA ASN A 221 -7.86 8.30 10.83
C ASN A 221 -7.58 7.12 11.79
N GLU A 222 -8.30 6.01 11.63
CA GLU A 222 -8.09 4.80 12.41
C GLU A 222 -7.00 3.96 11.76
N PHE A 223 -5.98 3.59 12.54
CA PHE A 223 -4.99 2.61 12.11
C PHE A 223 -5.59 1.22 12.19
N VAL A 224 -5.40 0.43 11.13
CA VAL A 224 -5.87 -0.95 11.05
C VAL A 224 -4.68 -1.84 10.72
N ALA A 225 -4.43 -2.84 11.56
CA ALA A 225 -3.30 -3.75 11.38
C ALA A 225 -3.49 -4.67 10.16
N ILE A 226 -2.38 -5.06 9.54
CA ILE A 226 -2.33 -5.91 8.34
C ILE A 226 -3.13 -7.21 8.55
N GLU A 227 -3.10 -7.77 9.76
CA GLU A 227 -3.78 -9.01 10.14
C GLU A 227 -5.28 -9.00 9.87
N LYS A 228 -5.91 -7.81 9.82
CA LYS A 228 -7.33 -7.67 9.51
C LYS A 228 -7.64 -7.87 8.02
N PHE A 229 -6.64 -7.72 7.15
CA PHE A 229 -6.75 -7.83 5.69
C PHE A 229 -6.10 -9.10 5.14
N LYS A 230 -5.41 -9.88 5.98
CA LYS A 230 -4.86 -11.17 5.60
C LYS A 230 -5.99 -12.14 5.28
N THR A 231 -6.14 -12.45 4.00
CA THR A 231 -7.00 -13.55 3.54
C THR A 231 -6.29 -14.88 3.81
N PRO A 232 -6.96 -15.89 4.40
CA PRO A 232 -6.39 -17.22 4.55
C PRO A 232 -5.89 -17.77 3.21
N GLN A 233 -4.73 -18.41 3.21
CA GLN A 233 -4.13 -18.98 2.00
C GLN A 233 -5.08 -19.91 1.23
N GLU A 234 -5.87 -20.71 1.95
CA GLU A 234 -6.87 -21.61 1.34
C GLU A 234 -7.99 -20.87 0.60
N GLU A 235 -8.35 -19.66 1.03
CA GLU A 235 -9.36 -18.84 0.34
C GLU A 235 -8.75 -18.18 -0.90
N ILE A 236 -7.52 -17.68 -0.80
CA ILE A 236 -6.77 -17.18 -1.95
C ILE A 236 -6.66 -18.27 -3.01
N GLU A 237 -6.23 -19.48 -2.64
CA GLU A 237 -6.10 -20.61 -3.59
C GLU A 237 -7.43 -20.99 -4.26
N LYS A 238 -8.55 -20.93 -3.52
CA LYS A 238 -9.88 -21.18 -4.08
C LYS A 238 -10.30 -20.11 -5.08
N ASP A 239 -9.98 -18.85 -4.81
CA ASP A 239 -10.30 -17.76 -5.73
C ASP A 239 -9.39 -17.78 -6.96
N ILE A 240 -8.10 -18.10 -6.79
CA ILE A 240 -7.17 -18.36 -7.89
C ILE A 240 -7.65 -19.50 -8.79
N ALA A 241 -8.16 -20.59 -8.21
CA ALA A 241 -8.63 -21.74 -8.99
C ALA A 241 -9.85 -21.43 -9.89
N LYS A 242 -10.58 -20.34 -9.62
CA LYS A 242 -11.69 -19.87 -10.47
C LYS A 242 -11.22 -19.06 -11.69
N CYS A 243 -9.93 -18.70 -11.73
CA CYS A 243 -9.34 -17.87 -12.78
C CYS A 243 -8.82 -18.65 -14.00
N GLU A 244 -8.93 -19.98 -13.95
CA GLU A 244 -8.61 -20.96 -15.01
C GLU A 244 -9.83 -21.26 -15.89
#